data_AF-A0A0Q8EUV3-F1
#
_entry.id   AF-A0A0Q8EUV3-F1
#
_cell.length_a   1.000
_cell.length_b   1.000
_cell.length_c   1.000
_cell.angle_alpha   90.00
_cell.angle_beta   90.00
_cell.angle_gamma   90.00
#
_symmetry.space_group_name_H-M   'P 1'
#
loop_
_entity.id
_entity.type
_entity.pdbx_description
1 polymer ?
#
loop_
_entity_poly.entity_id
_entity_poly.type
_entity_poly.pdbx_seq_one_letter_code
_entity_poly.pdbx_strand_id
1 'polypeptide(L)'
;MDRQLYREQLDTLRQVPLRTAAADSDAFAAFTAHDYGRRRRLHPDVAWEDACSAYAFAAASHVQHAGRLDLDTELALEDDWERLRGDAGPAWPVTRTLLREAWRWLDEHGPLPARMH
;
A
#
# COMPACT_ATOMS: atom_id res chain seq x y z
N MET A 1 -3.27 -6.37 -42.96
CA MET A 1 -2.94 -5.96 -41.58
C MET A 1 -1.52 -5.41 -41.60
N ASP A 2 -1.36 -4.15 -41.25
CA ASP A 2 -0.09 -3.44 -41.37
C ASP A 2 0.84 -3.80 -40.20
N ARG A 3 2.00 -4.39 -40.51
CA ARG A 3 2.99 -4.86 -39.53
C ARG A 3 3.59 -3.73 -38.71
N GLN A 4 3.54 -2.51 -39.24
CA GLN A 4 4.11 -1.31 -38.62
C GLN A 4 3.24 -0.79 -37.49
N LEU A 5 1.92 -0.74 -37.70
CA LEU A 5 0.92 -0.40 -36.68
C LEU A 5 0.95 -1.36 -35.48
N TYR A 6 1.14 -2.65 -35.74
CA TYR A 6 1.26 -3.65 -34.67
C TYR A 6 2.52 -3.45 -33.81
N ARG A 7 3.62 -3.01 -34.42
CA ARG A 7 4.90 -2.76 -33.74
C ARG A 7 4.84 -1.49 -32.88
N GLU A 8 4.24 -0.42 -33.41
CA GLU A 8 4.02 0.83 -32.68
C GLU A 8 3.05 0.65 -31.50
N GLN A 9 2.00 -0.16 -31.66
CA GLN A 9 1.12 -0.55 -30.55
C GLN A 9 1.88 -1.36 -29.49
N LEU A 10 2.74 -2.31 -29.88
CA LEU A 10 3.54 -3.09 -28.94
C LEU A 10 4.58 -2.23 -28.20
N ASP A 11 5.18 -1.24 -28.85
CA ASP A 11 6.11 -0.30 -28.20
C ASP A 11 5.38 0.66 -27.26
N THR A 12 4.16 1.11 -27.62
CA THR A 12 3.30 1.93 -26.74
C THR A 12 2.89 1.15 -25.49
N LEU A 13 2.53 -0.13 -25.63
CA LEU A 13 2.19 -1.02 -24.52
C LEU A 13 3.42 -1.41 -23.67
N ARG A 14 4.63 -1.36 -24.22
CA ARG A 14 5.89 -1.56 -23.48
C ARG A 14 6.35 -0.32 -22.74
N GLN A 15 6.02 0.87 -23.24
CA GLN A 15 6.44 2.16 -22.67
C GLN A 15 5.51 2.66 -21.55
N VAL A 16 4.27 2.17 -21.48
CA VAL A 16 3.35 2.37 -20.37
C VAL A 16 3.15 1.01 -19.67
N PRO A 17 3.85 0.70 -18.55
CA PRO A 17 3.42 1.17 -17.21
C PRO A 17 4.52 1.36 -16.15
N LEU A 18 5.82 1.30 -16.48
CA LEU A 18 6.90 1.33 -15.46
C LEU A 18 7.12 2.71 -14.82
N ARG A 19 6.98 3.79 -15.60
CA ARG A 19 7.17 5.16 -15.08
C ARG A 19 5.99 5.60 -14.21
N THR A 20 4.77 5.27 -14.61
CA THR A 20 3.56 5.49 -13.80
C THR A 20 3.64 4.71 -12.51
N ALA A 21 4.00 3.42 -12.59
CA ALA A 21 4.19 2.57 -11.43
C ALA A 21 5.21 3.13 -10.41
N ALA A 22 6.37 3.61 -10.89
CA ALA A 22 7.36 4.23 -10.03
C ALA A 22 6.82 5.53 -9.38
N ALA A 23 6.11 6.36 -10.15
CA ALA A 23 5.48 7.57 -9.64
C ALA A 23 4.42 7.29 -8.56
N ASP A 24 3.62 6.22 -8.73
CA ASP A 24 2.62 5.80 -7.74
C ASP A 24 3.29 5.28 -6.46
N SER A 25 4.40 4.55 -6.59
CA SER A 25 5.22 4.12 -5.44
C SER A 25 5.85 5.30 -4.70
N ASP A 26 6.33 6.32 -5.40
CA ASP A 26 6.93 7.51 -4.80
C ASP A 26 5.87 8.40 -4.13
N ALA A 27 4.68 8.51 -4.75
CA ALA A 27 3.55 9.22 -4.18
C ALA A 27 3.05 8.56 -2.89
N PHE A 28 2.97 7.22 -2.85
CA PHE A 28 2.62 6.50 -1.63
C PHE A 28 3.69 6.64 -0.55
N ALA A 29 4.98 6.58 -0.90
CA ALA A 29 6.07 6.83 0.04
C ALA A 29 5.99 8.25 0.65
N ALA A 30 5.69 9.26 -0.16
CA ALA A 30 5.50 10.63 0.32
C ALA A 30 4.27 10.75 1.23
N PHE A 31 3.16 10.11 0.87
CA PHE A 31 1.96 10.04 1.70
C PHE A 31 2.22 9.40 3.06
N THR A 32 2.82 8.21 3.09
CA THR A 32 3.08 7.46 4.34
C THR A 32 4.02 8.22 5.29
N ALA A 33 5.05 8.88 4.77
CA ALA A 33 5.92 9.75 5.56
C ALA A 33 5.15 10.94 6.15
N HIS A 34 4.27 11.57 5.37
CA HIS A 34 3.43 12.66 5.84
C HIS A 34 2.42 12.20 6.91
N ASP A 35 1.72 11.09 6.67
CA ASP A 35 0.73 10.55 7.58
C ASP A 35 1.35 10.13 8.93
N TYR A 36 2.49 9.43 8.89
CA TYR A 36 3.26 9.11 10.08
C TYR A 36 3.71 10.35 10.84
N GLY A 37 4.21 11.38 10.14
CA GLY A 37 4.62 12.63 10.76
C GLY A 37 3.49 13.31 11.56
N ARG A 38 2.24 13.21 11.09
CA ARG A 38 1.06 13.69 11.83
C ARG A 38 0.77 12.82 13.06
N ARG A 39 0.88 11.49 12.90
CA ARG A 39 0.47 10.49 13.90
C ARG A 39 1.49 10.25 15.00
N ARG A 40 2.78 10.49 14.74
CA ARG A 40 3.83 10.45 15.76
C ARG A 40 3.56 11.39 16.95
N ARG A 41 2.75 12.43 16.76
CA ARG A 41 2.29 13.31 17.86
C ARG A 41 1.28 12.63 18.79
N LEU A 42 0.53 11.64 18.29
CA LEU A 42 -0.50 10.89 19.00
C LEU A 42 0.04 9.54 19.53
N HIS A 43 0.96 8.93 18.80
CA HIS A 43 1.61 7.65 19.11
C HIS A 43 3.13 7.81 19.06
N PRO A 44 3.76 8.45 20.06
CA PRO A 44 5.20 8.71 20.07
C PRO A 44 6.05 7.44 20.25
N ASP A 45 5.43 6.36 20.70
CA ASP A 45 5.98 5.03 20.94
C ASP A 45 6.12 4.17 19.67
N VAL A 46 5.44 4.55 18.58
CA VAL A 46 5.51 3.82 17.31
C VAL A 46 6.71 4.30 16.51
N ALA A 47 7.71 3.42 16.37
CA ALA A 47 8.88 3.69 15.56
C ALA A 47 8.52 3.83 14.07
N TRP A 48 9.41 4.44 13.29
CA TRP A 48 9.19 4.59 11.86
C TRP A 48 9.25 3.25 11.13
N GLU A 49 10.15 2.34 11.51
CA GLU A 49 10.25 1.00 10.89
C GLU A 49 8.97 0.18 11.09
N ASP A 50 8.39 0.31 12.28
CA ASP A 50 7.14 -0.30 12.71
C ASP A 50 5.95 0.23 11.91
N ALA A 51 5.88 1.55 11.71
CA ALA A 51 4.88 2.17 10.85
C ALA A 51 5.07 1.78 9.37
N CYS A 52 6.30 1.68 8.88
CA CYS A 52 6.60 1.22 7.51
C CYS A 52 6.06 -0.19 7.29
N SER A 53 6.26 -1.09 8.25
CA SER A 53 5.77 -2.47 8.17
C SER A 53 4.24 -2.51 8.11
N ALA A 54 3.56 -1.68 8.90
CA ALA A 54 2.10 -1.53 8.85
C ALA A 54 1.61 -0.97 7.50
N TYR A 55 2.29 0.02 6.92
CA TYR A 55 1.93 0.56 5.60
C TYR A 55 2.18 -0.44 4.46
N ALA A 56 3.26 -1.21 4.53
CA ALA A 56 3.53 -2.28 3.58
C ALA A 56 2.44 -3.37 3.65
N PHE A 57 2.06 -3.77 4.87
CA PHE A 57 0.94 -4.68 5.10
C PHE A 57 -0.38 -4.13 4.55
N ALA A 58 -0.66 -2.85 4.76
CA ALA A 58 -1.85 -2.18 4.21
C ALA A 58 -1.88 -2.21 2.68
N ALA A 59 -0.77 -1.88 2.02
CA ALA A 59 -0.68 -1.94 0.56
C ALA A 59 -0.89 -3.36 0.02
N ALA A 60 -0.29 -4.37 0.65
CA ALA A 60 -0.41 -5.77 0.24
C ALA A 60 -1.83 -6.33 0.45
N SER A 61 -2.49 -5.95 1.53
CA SER A 61 -3.85 -6.41 1.85
C SER A 61 -4.92 -5.68 1.02
N HIS A 62 -4.71 -4.41 0.65
CA HIS A 62 -5.63 -3.65 -0.20
C HIS A 62 -5.91 -4.36 -1.53
N VAL A 63 -4.85 -4.89 -2.16
CA VAL A 63 -4.93 -5.66 -3.42
C VAL A 63 -5.77 -6.93 -3.26
N GLN A 64 -5.70 -7.58 -2.09
CA GLN A 64 -6.40 -8.84 -1.83
C GLN A 64 -7.90 -8.63 -1.56
N HIS A 65 -8.26 -7.50 -0.94
CA HIS A 65 -9.63 -7.21 -0.52
C HIS A 65 -10.35 -6.17 -1.38
N ALA A 66 -9.70 -5.67 -2.45
CA ALA A 66 -10.23 -4.66 -3.36
C ALA A 66 -10.79 -3.41 -2.63
N GLY A 67 -10.09 -2.96 -1.58
CA GLY A 67 -10.48 -1.81 -0.76
C GLY A 67 -11.70 -2.03 0.16
N ARG A 68 -12.25 -3.25 0.25
CA ARG A 68 -13.44 -3.51 1.07
C ARG A 68 -13.06 -3.89 2.50
N LEU A 69 -13.32 -2.99 3.45
CA LEU A 69 -12.98 -3.17 4.87
C LEU A 69 -14.26 -3.38 5.71
N ASP A 70 -14.85 -4.57 5.64
CA ASP A 70 -15.93 -4.98 6.55
C ASP A 70 -15.37 -5.65 7.83
N LEU A 71 -16.24 -5.97 8.77
CA LEU A 71 -15.84 -6.55 10.07
C LEU A 71 -15.10 -7.89 9.91
N ASP A 72 -15.57 -8.77 9.03
CA ASP A 72 -14.94 -10.08 8.81
C ASP A 72 -13.53 -9.91 8.20
N THR A 73 -13.38 -8.95 7.29
CA THR A 73 -12.07 -8.58 6.72
C THR A 73 -11.16 -7.98 7.78
N GLU A 74 -11.67 -7.09 8.65
CA GLU A 74 -10.87 -6.54 9.75
C GLU A 74 -10.37 -7.60 10.72
N LEU A 75 -11.20 -8.58 11.07
CA LEU A 75 -10.80 -9.69 11.94
C LEU A 75 -9.73 -10.57 11.28
N ALA A 76 -9.89 -10.89 9.99
CA ALA A 76 -8.87 -11.64 9.25
C ALA A 76 -7.54 -10.89 9.18
N LEU A 77 -7.58 -9.58 8.95
CA LEU A 77 -6.39 -8.73 8.90
C LEU A 77 -5.73 -8.57 10.27
N GLU A 78 -6.50 -8.58 11.35
CA GLU A 78 -5.97 -8.60 12.72
C GLU A 78 -5.15 -9.87 12.95
N ASP A 79 -5.73 -11.04 12.65
CA ASP A 79 -5.06 -12.33 12.78
C ASP A 79 -3.80 -12.43 11.88
N ASP A 80 -3.88 -11.94 10.65
CA ASP A 80 -2.73 -11.88 9.73
C ASP A 80 -1.64 -10.98 10.26
N TRP A 81 -2.01 -9.79 10.74
CA TRP A 81 -1.08 -8.83 11.29
C TRP A 81 -0.37 -9.41 12.51
N GLU A 82 -1.10 -9.93 13.49
CA GLU A 82 -0.55 -10.51 14.73
C GLU A 82 0.49 -11.61 14.44
N ARG A 83 0.26 -12.42 13.40
CA ARG A 83 1.24 -13.41 12.94
C ARG A 83 2.48 -12.79 12.29
N LEU A 84 2.31 -11.68 11.56
CA LEU A 84 3.38 -11.02 10.81
C LEU A 84 4.25 -10.11 11.69
N ARG A 85 3.64 -9.33 12.58
CA ARG A 85 4.31 -8.28 13.38
C ARG A 85 5.35 -8.81 14.36
N GLY A 86 5.22 -10.07 14.75
CA GLY A 86 5.97 -10.66 15.86
C GLY A 86 5.96 -9.76 17.10
N ASP A 87 7.09 -9.70 17.80
CA ASP A 87 7.23 -8.92 19.03
C ASP A 87 7.44 -7.42 18.78
N ALA A 88 7.83 -7.02 17.56
CA ALA A 88 8.34 -5.67 17.29
C ALA A 88 7.30 -4.68 16.73
N GLY A 89 6.28 -5.14 16.00
CA GLY A 89 5.38 -4.20 15.31
C GLY A 89 4.46 -3.37 16.24
N PRO A 90 3.65 -2.46 15.67
CA PRO A 90 2.60 -1.74 16.41
C PRO A 90 1.37 -2.62 16.67
N ALA A 91 0.73 -2.44 17.84
CA ALA A 91 -0.45 -3.21 18.22
C ALA A 91 -1.59 -2.99 17.21
N TRP A 92 -2.47 -3.99 17.05
CA TRP A 92 -3.54 -3.93 16.05
C TRP A 92 -4.34 -2.61 16.01
N PRO A 93 -4.75 -1.97 17.13
CA PRO A 93 -5.47 -0.69 17.06
C PRO A 93 -4.71 0.43 16.34
N VAL A 94 -3.38 0.45 16.48
CA VAL A 94 -2.51 1.40 15.77
C VAL A 94 -2.38 1.00 14.31
N THR A 95 -2.08 -0.27 14.03
CA THR A 95 -1.98 -0.79 12.66
C THR A 95 -3.26 -0.56 11.87
N ARG A 96 -4.43 -0.86 12.45
CA ARG A 96 -5.74 -0.63 11.84
C ARG A 96 -5.93 0.84 11.44
N THR A 97 -5.45 1.76 12.27
CA THR A 97 -5.49 3.20 11.99
C THR A 97 -4.59 3.58 10.81
N LEU A 98 -3.38 3.02 10.74
CA LEU A 98 -2.44 3.19 9.61
C LEU A 98 -2.99 2.59 8.32
N LEU A 99 -3.52 1.36 8.41
CA LEU A 99 -4.08 0.61 7.32
C LEU A 99 -5.27 1.32 6.68
N ARG A 100 -6.22 1.82 7.48
CA ARG A 100 -7.41 2.52 6.98
C ARG A 100 -7.07 3.76 6.16
N GLU A 101 -6.11 4.57 6.58
CA GLU A 101 -5.71 5.73 5.79
C GLU A 101 -4.95 5.34 4.53
N ALA A 102 -4.11 4.31 4.60
CA ALA A 102 -3.42 3.81 3.43
C ALA A 102 -4.42 3.27 2.39
N TRP A 103 -5.42 2.49 2.82
CA TRP A 103 -6.49 2.00 1.94
C TRP A 103 -7.29 3.14 1.34
N ARG A 104 -7.67 4.15 2.14
CA ARG A 104 -8.35 5.34 1.64
C ARG A 104 -7.53 6.05 0.57
N TRP A 105 -6.24 6.23 0.79
CA TRP A 105 -5.36 6.84 -0.19
C TRP A 105 -5.28 6.00 -1.47
N LEU A 106 -5.17 4.67 -1.35
CA LEU A 106 -5.12 3.73 -2.47
C LEU A 106 -6.44 3.66 -3.25
N ASP A 107 -7.58 3.81 -2.58
CA ASP A 107 -8.88 3.90 -3.25
C ASP A 107 -8.98 5.19 -4.10
N GLU A 108 -8.38 6.29 -3.64
CA GLU A 108 -8.36 7.58 -4.35
C GLU A 108 -7.34 7.61 -5.51
N HIS A 109 -6.21 6.89 -5.39
CA HIS A 109 -5.07 6.99 -6.33
C HIS A 109 -4.84 5.71 -7.16
N GLY A 110 -5.55 4.63 -6.85
CA GLY A 110 -5.36 3.31 -7.45
C GLY A 110 -4.41 2.41 -6.63
N PRO A 111 -4.46 1.09 -6.85
CA PRO A 111 -3.57 0.16 -6.18
C PRO A 111 -2.13 0.40 -6.62
N LEU A 112 -1.19 0.15 -5.70
CA LEU A 112 0.21 0.17 -6.08
C LEU A 112 0.51 -0.90 -7.14
N PRO A 113 1.35 -0.59 -8.12
CA PRO A 113 1.85 -1.59 -9.06
C PRO A 113 2.55 -2.71 -8.29
N ALA A 114 2.25 -3.96 -8.65
CA ALA A 114 3.00 -5.08 -8.12
C ALA A 114 4.48 -4.92 -8.49
N ARG A 115 5.35 -4.76 -7.49
CA ARG A 115 6.81 -4.89 -7.70
C ARG A 115 7.08 -6.36 -8.05
N MET A 116 7.11 -6.68 -9.34
CA MET A 116 7.68 -7.94 -9.81
C MET A 116 9.19 -7.88 -9.58
N HIS A 117 9.66 -8.54 -8.52
CA HIS A 117 11.07 -8.78 -8.24
C HIS A 117 11.54 -10.06 -8.93
#